data_AF-A0A2G9MR39-F1
#
_entry.id   AF-A0A2G9MR39-F1
#
_cell.length_a   1.000
_cell.length_b   1.000
_cell.length_c   1.000
_cell.angle_alpha   90.00
_cell.angle_beta   90.00
_cell.angle_gamma   90.00
#
_symmetry.space_group_name_H-M   'P 1'
#
loop_
_entity.id
_entity.type
_entity.pdbx_description
1 polymer ?
#
loop_
_entity_poly.entity_id
_entity_poly.type
_entity_poly.pdbx_seq_one_letter_code
_entity_poly.pdbx_strand_id
1 'polypeptide(L)'
;IAGRSEIEAIAVKTSPRLYFFVDKNWWKQQTGPKQAELLNRLEGLDQEFGQKIYPGITSVFGNEWKPGIDGDERITVLFHQMKEGVGGYFRNVDEYLKLQSPESNEREMIYITTSQIESPQLKVFLAHEFLHLVSFNQKERTLGINEETWLNEARAEYVATLLGYDDAYEGSNLERRVKIFLEEPNDPLTEWQGKRADYGALNLFVHYLVDHYGVKILADSLKSEKSGIFSLNDALAKNGFYTDFAKIFTDWTLAVVVNDCTIGPKYCYLNPNLKNLRLNPSINFLPLTGKSTLSVTNVTKNWAGEWQKIIGGKGVLKLEFSSLAGLNYRVPYLVQTAEGNYQVNFLTLDKNEHGEVYISDFGTLNRFLVVIPSLQTKNSGFNGADPTYPFTFTVSVS
;
A
#
# COMPACT_ATOMS: atom_id res chain seq x y z
N ILE A 1 -6.23 -21.01 17.16
CA ILE A 1 -7.40 -21.37 16.32
C ILE A 1 -6.85 -21.72 14.93
N ALA A 2 -6.51 -22.99 14.71
CA ALA A 2 -6.12 -23.51 13.41
C ALA A 2 -6.91 -24.81 13.21
N GLY A 3 -7.58 -24.97 12.05
CA GLY A 3 -8.29 -26.20 11.69
C GLY A 3 -9.80 -26.24 11.94
N ARG A 4 -10.50 -25.10 12.08
CA ARG A 4 -11.98 -25.10 11.98
C ARG A 4 -12.37 -24.92 10.52
N SER A 5 -13.09 -25.89 9.95
CA SER A 5 -13.70 -25.81 8.62
C SER A 5 -15.10 -25.21 8.64
N GLU A 6 -15.75 -25.19 9.81
CA GLU A 6 -17.11 -24.69 10.00
C GLU A 6 -17.23 -23.88 11.28
N ILE A 7 -18.16 -22.91 11.30
CA ILE A 7 -18.48 -22.06 12.45
C ILE A 7 -20.00 -21.99 12.58
N GLU A 8 -20.52 -22.33 13.77
CA GLU A 8 -21.90 -22.01 14.11
C GLU A 8 -22.01 -20.53 14.47
N ALA A 9 -22.81 -19.78 13.71
CA ALA A 9 -23.09 -18.38 13.98
C ALA A 9 -24.57 -18.17 14.31
N ILE A 10 -24.88 -17.09 15.02
CA ILE A 10 -26.24 -16.63 15.29
C ILE A 10 -26.47 -15.27 14.64
N ALA A 11 -27.66 -15.07 14.07
CA ALA A 11 -28.08 -13.75 13.62
C ALA A 11 -28.41 -12.91 14.86
N VAL A 12 -27.68 -11.83 15.07
CA VAL A 12 -27.89 -10.92 16.21
C VAL A 12 -28.60 -9.63 15.81
N LYS A 13 -28.51 -9.24 14.53
CA LYS A 13 -29.22 -8.09 13.96
C LYS A 13 -29.42 -8.28 12.46
N THR A 14 -30.49 -7.69 11.94
CA THR A 14 -30.80 -7.64 10.50
C THR A 14 -31.22 -6.21 10.16
N SER A 15 -30.73 -5.71 9.04
CA SER A 15 -31.11 -4.41 8.49
C SER A 15 -31.52 -4.55 7.02
N PRO A 16 -31.95 -3.47 6.35
CA PRO A 16 -32.26 -3.51 4.92
C PRO A 16 -31.07 -3.88 4.03
N ARG A 17 -29.82 -3.69 4.49
CA ARG A 17 -28.60 -3.94 3.71
C ARG A 17 -27.69 -5.01 4.30
N LEU A 18 -27.76 -5.27 5.60
CA LEU A 18 -26.81 -6.14 6.28
C LEU A 18 -27.52 -7.21 7.11
N TYR A 19 -26.95 -8.42 7.09
CA TYR A 19 -27.13 -9.39 8.16
C TYR A 19 -25.90 -9.36 9.06
N PHE A 20 -26.11 -9.23 10.37
CA PHE A 20 -25.04 -9.36 11.36
C PHE A 20 -25.12 -10.72 12.04
N PHE A 21 -24.10 -11.53 11.78
CA PHE A 21 -23.90 -12.81 12.43
C PHE A 21 -22.71 -12.76 13.37
N VAL A 22 -22.78 -13.50 14.47
CA VAL A 22 -21.68 -13.62 15.44
C VAL A 22 -21.47 -15.10 15.77
N ASP A 23 -20.21 -15.52 15.95
CA ASP A 23 -19.86 -16.84 16.48
C ASP A 23 -20.69 -17.13 17.75
N LYS A 24 -21.48 -18.21 17.68
CA LYS A 24 -22.47 -18.58 18.69
C LYS A 24 -21.84 -18.86 20.04
N ASN A 25 -20.66 -19.48 20.06
CA ASN A 25 -19.99 -19.82 21.31
C ASN A 25 -19.42 -18.57 21.97
N TRP A 26 -18.82 -17.68 21.17
CA TRP A 26 -18.34 -16.40 21.67
C TRP A 26 -19.48 -15.52 22.20
N TRP A 27 -20.61 -15.46 21.49
CA TRP A 27 -21.77 -14.66 21.90
C TRP A 27 -22.37 -15.14 23.23
N LYS A 28 -22.52 -16.46 23.41
CA LYS A 28 -23.07 -17.06 24.62
C LYS A 28 -22.19 -16.85 25.86
N GLN A 29 -20.90 -16.56 25.69
CA GLN A 29 -20.01 -16.23 26.78
C GLN A 29 -20.18 -14.79 27.27
N GLN A 30 -20.85 -13.93 26.51
CA GLN A 30 -21.09 -12.54 26.88
C GLN A 30 -22.27 -12.43 27.86
N THR A 31 -22.17 -11.50 28.82
CA THR A 31 -23.28 -11.20 29.74
C THR A 31 -24.39 -10.44 29.01
N GLY A 32 -25.62 -10.48 29.54
CA GLY A 32 -26.76 -9.73 28.97
C GLY A 32 -26.47 -8.24 28.74
N PRO A 33 -25.91 -7.50 29.73
CA PRO A 33 -25.48 -6.12 29.54
C PRO A 33 -24.43 -5.95 28.43
N LYS A 34 -23.46 -6.88 28.32
CA LYS A 34 -22.44 -6.83 27.27
C LYS A 34 -23.04 -7.05 25.88
N GLN A 35 -23.95 -8.01 25.74
CA GLN A 35 -24.67 -8.24 24.49
C GLN A 35 -25.44 -7.00 24.04
N ALA A 36 -26.10 -6.29 24.97
CA ALA A 36 -26.79 -5.05 24.66
C ALA A 36 -25.82 -3.94 24.18
N GLU A 37 -24.65 -3.81 24.81
CA GLU A 37 -23.60 -2.89 24.35
C GLU A 37 -23.13 -3.21 22.93
N LEU A 38 -22.83 -4.49 22.65
CA LEU A 38 -22.39 -4.95 21.34
C LEU A 38 -23.45 -4.69 20.27
N LEU A 39 -24.73 -4.95 20.56
CA LEU A 39 -25.83 -4.64 19.63
C LEU A 39 -25.91 -3.15 19.32
N ASN A 40 -25.70 -2.28 20.30
CA ASN A 40 -25.66 -0.84 20.08
C ASN A 40 -24.47 -0.40 19.20
N ARG A 41 -23.31 -1.06 19.33
CA ARG A 41 -22.17 -0.84 18.42
C ARG A 41 -22.51 -1.26 16.98
N LEU A 42 -23.17 -2.41 16.81
CA LEU A 42 -23.59 -2.90 15.49
C LEU A 42 -24.70 -2.03 14.86
N GLU A 43 -25.56 -1.41 15.67
CA GLU A 43 -26.51 -0.39 15.21
C GLU A 43 -25.78 0.84 14.64
N GLY A 44 -24.77 1.36 15.35
CA GLY A 44 -23.95 2.46 14.84
C GLY A 44 -23.20 2.09 13.56
N LEU A 45 -22.68 0.86 13.47
CA LEU A 45 -22.01 0.36 12.27
C LEU A 45 -22.96 0.23 11.07
N ASP A 46 -24.19 -0.24 11.28
CA ASP A 46 -25.23 -0.34 10.25
C ASP A 46 -25.59 1.04 9.66
N GLN A 47 -25.75 2.03 10.53
CA GLN A 47 -26.00 3.41 10.12
C GLN A 47 -24.83 4.00 9.33
N GLU A 48 -23.60 3.84 9.84
CA GLU A 48 -22.38 4.27 9.16
C GLU A 48 -22.23 3.60 7.78
N PHE A 49 -22.56 2.30 7.70
CA PHE A 49 -22.50 1.55 6.46
C PHE A 49 -23.50 2.09 5.43
N GLY A 50 -24.77 2.20 5.81
CA GLY A 50 -25.83 2.65 4.92
C GLY A 50 -25.70 4.11 4.49
N GLN A 51 -25.20 4.99 5.35
CA GLN A 51 -25.14 6.43 5.12
C GLN A 51 -23.82 6.89 4.48
N LYS A 52 -22.71 6.21 4.77
CA LYS A 52 -21.36 6.66 4.36
C LYS A 52 -20.59 5.61 3.58
N ILE A 53 -20.36 4.42 4.15
CA ILE A 53 -19.47 3.41 3.54
C ILE A 53 -20.03 2.95 2.19
N TYR A 54 -21.29 2.49 2.16
CA TYR A 54 -21.91 1.96 0.96
C TYR A 54 -21.96 2.99 -0.18
N PRO A 55 -22.59 4.17 -0.03
CA PRO A 55 -22.60 5.16 -1.12
C PRO A 55 -21.21 5.72 -1.44
N GLY A 56 -20.33 5.87 -0.45
CA GLY A 56 -18.97 6.38 -0.64
C GLY A 56 -18.11 5.46 -1.49
N ILE A 57 -18.13 4.16 -1.23
CA ILE A 57 -17.39 3.18 -2.03
C ILE A 57 -18.06 2.96 -3.39
N THR A 58 -19.38 2.77 -3.42
CA THR A 58 -20.07 2.39 -4.66
C THR A 58 -20.11 3.50 -5.70
N SER A 59 -20.11 4.77 -5.27
CA SER A 59 -20.03 5.92 -6.19
C SER A 59 -18.69 6.02 -6.92
N VAL A 60 -17.60 5.51 -6.32
CA VAL A 60 -16.25 5.56 -6.91
C VAL A 60 -15.94 4.27 -7.66
N PHE A 61 -16.10 3.12 -7.00
CA PHE A 61 -15.60 1.84 -7.50
C PHE A 61 -16.66 1.03 -8.26
N GLY A 62 -17.94 1.32 -8.06
CA GLY A 62 -19.07 0.51 -8.56
C GLY A 62 -19.68 -0.35 -7.47
N ASN A 63 -20.63 -1.22 -7.82
CA ASN A 63 -21.37 -2.01 -6.84
C ASN A 63 -20.75 -3.39 -6.63
N GLU A 64 -21.09 -4.04 -5.52
CA GLU A 64 -21.01 -5.48 -5.29
C GLU A 64 -21.94 -6.27 -6.23
N TRP A 65 -21.89 -7.61 -6.21
CA TRP A 65 -22.91 -8.39 -6.89
C TRP A 65 -24.26 -8.11 -6.27
N LYS A 66 -25.20 -7.57 -7.05
CA LYS A 66 -26.55 -7.27 -6.61
C LYS A 66 -27.58 -7.76 -7.64
N PRO A 67 -28.54 -8.63 -7.28
CA PRO A 67 -28.93 -9.06 -5.93
C PRO A 67 -28.07 -10.18 -5.31
N GLY A 68 -26.86 -10.45 -5.82
CA GLY A 68 -25.97 -11.45 -5.26
C GLY A 68 -26.16 -12.86 -5.83
N ILE A 69 -25.29 -13.79 -5.43
CA ILE A 69 -25.32 -15.18 -5.89
C ILE A 69 -26.55 -15.96 -5.39
N ASP A 70 -27.04 -15.66 -4.19
CA ASP A 70 -28.24 -16.28 -3.60
C ASP A 70 -29.54 -15.50 -3.90
N GLY A 71 -29.42 -14.34 -4.56
CA GLY A 71 -30.53 -13.46 -4.90
C GLY A 71 -31.03 -12.59 -3.75
N ASP A 72 -30.33 -12.52 -2.61
CA ASP A 72 -30.59 -11.55 -1.54
C ASP A 72 -29.66 -10.34 -1.66
N GLU A 73 -30.24 -9.13 -1.74
CA GLU A 73 -29.46 -7.89 -1.83
C GLU A 73 -28.67 -7.53 -0.55
N ARG A 74 -28.84 -8.29 0.53
CA ARG A 74 -28.17 -8.05 1.81
C ARG A 74 -26.82 -8.74 1.88
N ILE A 75 -25.83 -7.99 2.31
CA ILE A 75 -24.48 -8.49 2.58
C ILE A 75 -24.45 -9.09 3.99
N THR A 76 -23.83 -10.25 4.13
CA THR A 76 -23.64 -10.90 5.42
C THR A 76 -22.31 -10.47 6.04
N VAL A 77 -22.35 -9.91 7.25
CA VAL A 77 -21.17 -9.61 8.07
C VAL A 77 -21.09 -10.64 9.19
N LEU A 78 -20.08 -11.51 9.14
CA LEU A 78 -19.83 -12.52 10.17
C LEU A 78 -18.69 -12.09 11.09
N PHE A 79 -19.01 -11.95 12.38
CA PHE A 79 -18.02 -11.76 13.43
C PHE A 79 -17.59 -13.09 14.03
N HIS A 80 -16.30 -13.45 13.90
CA HIS A 80 -15.77 -14.66 14.54
C HIS A 80 -14.36 -14.45 15.10
N GLN A 81 -13.86 -15.40 15.90
CA GLN A 81 -12.49 -15.31 16.42
C GLN A 81 -11.47 -15.66 15.32
N MET A 82 -10.46 -14.81 15.13
CA MET A 82 -9.36 -14.98 14.17
C MET A 82 -8.00 -15.04 14.86
N LYS A 83 -6.93 -15.32 14.10
CA LYS A 83 -5.55 -15.19 14.60
C LYS A 83 -5.25 -13.72 14.94
N GLU A 84 -4.37 -13.51 15.90
CA GLU A 84 -3.89 -12.17 16.24
C GLU A 84 -3.30 -11.47 15.01
N GLY A 85 -3.56 -10.17 14.87
CA GLY A 85 -3.13 -9.37 13.72
C GLY A 85 -4.10 -9.36 12.52
N VAL A 86 -5.09 -10.26 12.47
CA VAL A 86 -6.11 -10.27 11.40
C VAL A 86 -7.34 -9.48 11.84
N GLY A 87 -7.65 -8.39 11.13
CA GLY A 87 -8.81 -7.53 11.43
C GLY A 87 -10.10 -7.98 10.74
N GLY A 88 -9.98 -8.50 9.53
CA GLY A 88 -11.07 -9.01 8.70
C GLY A 88 -10.51 -9.75 7.50
N TYR A 89 -11.39 -10.33 6.70
CA TYR A 89 -11.08 -10.83 5.36
C TYR A 89 -12.35 -10.97 4.52
N PHE A 90 -12.13 -11.02 3.20
CA PHE A 90 -13.11 -11.43 2.19
C PHE A 90 -12.69 -12.77 1.58
N ARG A 91 -13.68 -13.63 1.28
CA ARG A 91 -13.47 -14.94 0.64
C ARG A 91 -14.21 -14.95 -0.69
N ASN A 92 -13.48 -14.82 -1.79
CA ASN A 92 -14.05 -14.93 -3.13
C ASN A 92 -14.73 -16.29 -3.37
N VAL A 93 -14.30 -17.36 -2.71
CA VAL A 93 -14.91 -18.70 -2.81
C VAL A 93 -16.39 -18.72 -2.42
N ASP A 94 -16.85 -17.77 -1.59
CA ASP A 94 -18.26 -17.67 -1.17
C ASP A 94 -19.16 -17.08 -2.26
N GLU A 95 -18.58 -16.51 -3.33
CA GLU A 95 -19.27 -15.94 -4.49
C GLU A 95 -19.45 -16.94 -5.64
N TYR A 96 -19.20 -18.23 -5.39
CA TYR A 96 -19.35 -19.30 -6.37
C TYR A 96 -20.36 -20.33 -5.91
N LEU A 97 -21.02 -21.01 -6.85
CA LEU A 97 -21.95 -22.08 -6.50
C LEU A 97 -21.18 -23.22 -5.83
N LYS A 98 -21.82 -23.94 -4.90
CA LYS A 98 -21.24 -25.13 -4.24
C LYS A 98 -20.81 -26.22 -5.21
N LEU A 99 -21.44 -26.27 -6.38
CA LEU A 99 -21.04 -27.15 -7.47
C LEU A 99 -19.63 -26.82 -8.01
N GLN A 100 -19.25 -25.54 -8.00
CA GLN A 100 -17.92 -25.06 -8.42
C GLN A 100 -16.94 -25.03 -7.24
N SER A 101 -17.41 -24.62 -6.06
CA SER A 101 -16.63 -24.48 -4.84
C SER A 101 -17.39 -25.09 -3.65
N PRO A 102 -17.16 -26.38 -3.30
CA PRO A 102 -17.94 -27.07 -2.27
C PRO A 102 -17.95 -26.42 -0.88
N GLU A 103 -16.93 -25.62 -0.56
CA GLU A 103 -16.80 -24.87 0.70
C GLU A 103 -17.44 -23.46 0.65
N SER A 104 -18.08 -23.11 -0.46
CA SER A 104 -18.76 -21.83 -0.62
C SER A 104 -19.97 -21.73 0.31
N ASN A 105 -20.15 -20.55 0.90
CA ASN A 105 -21.39 -20.19 1.56
C ASN A 105 -22.49 -19.70 0.59
N GLU A 106 -22.16 -19.52 -0.69
CA GLU A 106 -23.05 -18.99 -1.74
C GLU A 106 -23.70 -17.67 -1.31
N ARG A 107 -22.87 -16.72 -0.84
CA ARG A 107 -23.32 -15.44 -0.27
C ARG A 107 -22.27 -14.34 -0.42
N GLU A 108 -22.74 -13.11 -0.55
CA GLU A 108 -21.94 -11.90 -0.39
C GLU A 108 -21.56 -11.73 1.09
N MET A 109 -20.36 -12.19 1.46
CA MET A 109 -19.91 -12.28 2.85
C MET A 109 -18.66 -11.45 3.16
N ILE A 110 -18.69 -10.76 4.29
CA ILE A 110 -17.55 -10.08 4.92
C ILE A 110 -17.30 -10.73 6.29
N TYR A 111 -16.04 -11.01 6.59
CA TYR A 111 -15.64 -11.59 7.86
C TYR A 111 -14.83 -10.57 8.66
N ILE A 112 -15.21 -10.34 9.93
CA ILE A 112 -14.50 -9.42 10.83
C ILE A 112 -14.19 -10.14 12.13
N THR A 113 -13.03 -9.89 12.73
CA THR A 113 -12.72 -10.52 14.02
C THR A 113 -13.60 -9.96 15.14
N THR A 114 -14.10 -10.82 16.03
CA THR A 114 -14.88 -10.41 17.21
C THR A 114 -14.16 -9.37 18.07
N SER A 115 -12.83 -9.34 18.09
CA SER A 115 -12.06 -8.34 18.85
C SER A 115 -12.18 -6.92 18.29
N GLN A 116 -12.68 -6.73 17.06
CA GLN A 116 -12.91 -5.40 16.49
C GLN A 116 -14.29 -4.83 16.80
N ILE A 117 -15.26 -5.60 17.34
CA ILE A 117 -16.63 -5.07 17.54
C ILE A 117 -16.64 -3.84 18.47
N GLU A 118 -15.72 -3.79 19.43
CA GLU A 118 -15.59 -2.70 20.38
C GLU A 118 -14.58 -1.62 19.94
N SER A 119 -13.83 -1.91 18.88
CA SER A 119 -12.78 -1.04 18.38
C SER A 119 -13.39 0.13 17.60
N PRO A 120 -12.87 1.35 17.77
CA PRO A 120 -13.26 2.48 16.91
C PRO A 120 -12.90 2.25 15.43
N GLN A 121 -12.01 1.29 15.15
CA GLN A 121 -11.58 0.90 13.79
C GLN A 121 -12.56 -0.06 13.10
N LEU A 122 -13.64 -0.49 13.76
CA LEU A 122 -14.61 -1.44 13.19
C LEU A 122 -15.13 -1.01 11.81
N LYS A 123 -15.48 0.26 11.67
CA LYS A 123 -15.96 0.84 10.40
C LYS A 123 -14.88 0.86 9.31
N VAL A 124 -13.61 1.02 9.69
CA VAL A 124 -12.48 0.99 8.75
C VAL A 124 -12.32 -0.42 8.19
N PHE A 125 -12.35 -1.45 9.04
CA PHE A 125 -12.29 -2.84 8.59
C PHE A 125 -13.51 -3.21 7.74
N LEU A 126 -14.73 -2.84 8.13
CA LEU A 126 -15.91 -3.11 7.31
C LEU A 126 -15.80 -2.45 5.92
N ALA A 127 -15.34 -1.21 5.86
CA ALA A 127 -15.17 -0.50 4.59
C ALA A 127 -14.08 -1.12 3.71
N HIS A 128 -12.96 -1.54 4.30
CA HIS A 128 -11.87 -2.25 3.63
C HIS A 128 -12.37 -3.55 2.98
N GLU A 129 -13.01 -4.42 3.77
CA GLU A 129 -13.50 -5.71 3.28
C GLU A 129 -14.66 -5.56 2.29
N PHE A 130 -15.52 -4.54 2.48
CA PHE A 130 -16.58 -4.25 1.51
C PHE A 130 -16.01 -3.85 0.14
N LEU A 131 -14.87 -3.17 0.10
CA LEU A 131 -14.23 -2.90 -1.18
C LEU A 131 -13.77 -4.19 -1.88
N HIS A 132 -13.27 -5.19 -1.17
CA HIS A 132 -12.91 -6.46 -1.81
C HIS A 132 -14.10 -7.14 -2.49
N LEU A 133 -15.27 -7.11 -1.84
CA LEU A 133 -16.52 -7.60 -2.42
C LEU A 133 -16.91 -6.83 -3.70
N VAL A 134 -16.81 -5.50 -3.67
CA VAL A 134 -17.03 -4.64 -4.85
C VAL A 134 -16.01 -4.96 -5.95
N SER A 135 -14.73 -5.06 -5.61
CA SER A 135 -13.64 -5.35 -6.54
C SER A 135 -13.83 -6.70 -7.24
N PHE A 136 -14.25 -7.73 -6.48
CA PHE A 136 -14.57 -9.04 -7.03
C PHE A 136 -15.65 -8.95 -8.12
N ASN A 137 -16.75 -8.23 -7.85
CA ASN A 137 -17.76 -8.00 -8.88
C ASN A 137 -17.18 -7.28 -10.11
N GLN A 138 -16.59 -6.11 -9.89
CA GLN A 138 -16.23 -5.19 -10.95
C GLN A 138 -15.11 -5.72 -11.86
N LYS A 139 -14.35 -6.72 -11.42
CA LYS A 139 -13.21 -7.25 -12.16
C LYS A 139 -13.27 -8.75 -12.38
N GLU A 140 -13.23 -9.55 -11.31
CA GLU A 140 -13.18 -11.01 -11.44
C GLU A 140 -14.48 -11.56 -12.04
N ARG A 141 -15.65 -11.21 -11.49
CA ARG A 141 -16.92 -11.75 -11.98
C ARG A 141 -17.32 -11.21 -13.34
N THR A 142 -17.23 -9.89 -13.54
CA THR A 142 -17.76 -9.24 -14.75
C THR A 142 -16.79 -9.29 -15.93
N LEU A 143 -15.48 -9.28 -15.69
CA LEU A 143 -14.45 -9.30 -16.75
C LEU A 143 -13.71 -10.63 -16.86
N GLY A 144 -13.81 -11.53 -15.86
CA GLY A 144 -13.04 -12.78 -15.83
C GLY A 144 -11.54 -12.55 -15.59
N ILE A 145 -11.15 -11.41 -15.03
CA ILE A 145 -9.76 -11.02 -14.81
C ILE A 145 -9.43 -11.08 -13.32
N ASN A 146 -8.44 -11.90 -12.96
CA ASN A 146 -7.88 -11.91 -11.61
C ASN A 146 -6.98 -10.69 -11.40
N GLU A 147 -7.17 -9.99 -10.29
CA GLU A 147 -6.32 -8.87 -9.90
C GLU A 147 -5.08 -9.35 -9.14
N GLU A 148 -3.99 -8.57 -9.21
CA GLU A 148 -2.85 -8.80 -8.33
C GLU A 148 -3.17 -8.32 -6.90
N THR A 149 -2.90 -9.15 -5.90
CA THR A 149 -3.32 -8.91 -4.51
C THR A 149 -2.90 -7.53 -3.99
N TRP A 150 -1.65 -7.12 -4.25
CA TRP A 150 -1.13 -5.83 -3.80
C TRP A 150 -1.99 -4.65 -4.31
N LEU A 151 -2.49 -4.70 -5.55
CA LEU A 151 -3.30 -3.62 -6.09
C LEU A 151 -4.74 -3.67 -5.56
N ASN A 152 -5.28 -4.86 -5.30
CA ASN A 152 -6.58 -4.98 -4.63
C ASN A 152 -6.53 -4.36 -3.22
N GLU A 153 -5.46 -4.64 -2.48
CA GLU A 153 -5.21 -4.10 -1.14
C GLU A 153 -4.91 -2.60 -1.17
N ALA A 154 -4.23 -2.10 -2.22
CA ALA A 154 -3.95 -0.67 -2.36
C ALA A 154 -5.24 0.15 -2.41
N ARG A 155 -6.23 -0.34 -3.14
CA ARG A 155 -7.54 0.32 -3.22
C ARG A 155 -8.25 0.26 -1.87
N ALA A 156 -8.19 -0.89 -1.19
CA ALA A 156 -8.87 -1.11 0.09
C ALA A 156 -8.26 -0.25 1.22
N GLU A 157 -6.94 -0.14 1.27
CA GLU A 157 -6.23 0.73 2.21
C GLU A 157 -6.56 2.20 2.04
N TYR A 158 -6.86 2.65 0.81
CA TYR A 158 -7.22 4.04 0.55
C TYR A 158 -8.66 4.38 0.98
N VAL A 159 -9.53 3.39 1.20
CA VAL A 159 -10.95 3.61 1.54
C VAL A 159 -11.12 4.42 2.82
N ALA A 160 -10.27 4.19 3.82
CA ALA A 160 -10.33 4.94 5.08
C ALA A 160 -10.23 6.46 4.83
N THR A 161 -9.28 6.87 3.98
CA THR A 161 -9.11 8.27 3.58
C THR A 161 -10.22 8.73 2.64
N LEU A 162 -10.65 7.91 1.68
CA LEU A 162 -11.78 8.23 0.79
C LEU A 162 -13.05 8.57 1.58
N LEU A 163 -13.29 7.86 2.69
CA LEU A 163 -14.42 8.07 3.58
C LEU A 163 -14.14 9.13 4.66
N GLY A 164 -13.02 9.87 4.61
CA GLY A 164 -12.68 10.92 5.57
C GLY A 164 -12.45 10.41 7.00
N TYR A 165 -12.09 9.14 7.18
CA TYR A 165 -11.73 8.58 8.49
C TYR A 165 -10.32 8.95 8.94
N ASP A 166 -9.48 9.42 8.01
CA ASP A 166 -8.12 9.88 8.25
C ASP A 166 -7.98 11.42 8.24
N ASP A 167 -9.09 12.17 8.19
CA ASP A 167 -9.09 13.65 8.18
C ASP A 167 -8.39 14.19 9.43
N ALA A 168 -8.77 13.67 10.60
CA ALA A 168 -8.03 13.86 11.84
C ALA A 168 -6.86 12.88 11.87
N TYR A 169 -5.62 13.38 11.81
CA TYR A 169 -4.45 12.51 11.72
C TYR A 169 -4.22 11.68 12.98
N GLU A 170 -4.32 12.29 14.16
CA GLU A 170 -4.02 11.64 15.44
C GLU A 170 -4.99 10.48 15.72
N GLY A 171 -4.46 9.27 15.92
CA GLY A 171 -5.24 8.06 16.16
C GLY A 171 -5.86 7.43 14.91
N SER A 172 -5.57 7.95 13.72
CA SER A 172 -6.13 7.47 12.45
C SER A 172 -5.45 6.20 11.91
N ASN A 173 -6.04 5.62 10.86
CA ASN A 173 -5.38 4.53 10.14
C ASN A 173 -4.12 5.06 9.45
N LEU A 174 -4.19 6.24 8.84
CA LEU A 174 -3.05 6.85 8.16
C LEU A 174 -1.84 7.06 9.08
N GLU A 175 -2.04 7.59 10.30
CA GLU A 175 -0.92 7.74 11.26
C GLU A 175 -0.28 6.38 11.58
N ARG A 176 -1.09 5.34 11.76
CA ARG A 176 -0.59 3.98 12.00
C ARG A 176 0.22 3.47 10.82
N ARG A 177 -0.25 3.68 9.57
CA ARG A 177 0.46 3.27 8.35
C ARG A 177 1.76 4.05 8.14
N VAL A 178 1.78 5.34 8.47
CA VAL A 178 3.00 6.16 8.49
C VAL A 178 4.03 5.59 9.45
N LYS A 179 3.65 5.26 10.69
CA LYS A 179 4.57 4.65 11.67
C LYS A 179 5.16 3.35 11.15
N ILE A 180 4.33 2.49 10.56
CA ILE A 180 4.76 1.23 9.95
C ILE A 180 5.76 1.45 8.82
N PHE A 181 5.46 2.34 7.89
CA PHE A 181 6.35 2.62 6.77
C PHE A 181 7.71 3.15 7.25
N LEU A 182 7.73 4.00 8.27
CA LEU A 182 8.99 4.52 8.84
C LEU A 182 9.80 3.45 9.61
N GLU A 183 9.15 2.38 10.09
CA GLU A 183 9.81 1.22 10.71
C GLU A 183 10.48 0.32 9.66
N GLU A 184 9.79 0.04 8.54
CA GLU A 184 10.26 -0.85 7.46
C GLU A 184 10.04 -0.22 6.06
N PRO A 185 10.81 0.81 5.68
CA PRO A 185 10.55 1.61 4.48
C PRO A 185 10.88 0.89 3.16
N ASN A 186 11.75 -0.11 3.21
CA ASN A 186 12.25 -0.85 2.03
C ASN A 186 11.36 -2.04 1.67
N ASP A 187 10.17 -2.17 2.29
CA ASP A 187 9.24 -3.24 1.96
C ASP A 187 8.72 -3.05 0.51
N PRO A 188 8.76 -4.10 -0.33
CA PRO A 188 8.36 -4.02 -1.74
C PRO A 188 6.85 -3.82 -1.91
N LEU A 189 6.44 -2.85 -2.75
CA LEU A 189 5.02 -2.58 -2.97
C LEU A 189 4.24 -3.76 -3.56
N THR A 190 4.88 -4.55 -4.41
CA THR A 190 4.19 -5.54 -5.26
C THR A 190 4.25 -6.95 -4.70
N GLU A 191 5.22 -7.28 -3.84
CA GLU A 191 5.22 -8.56 -3.13
C GLU A 191 4.25 -8.47 -1.96
N TRP A 192 3.17 -9.24 -2.02
CA TRP A 192 2.20 -9.30 -0.94
C TRP A 192 2.42 -10.57 -0.10
N GLN A 193 2.68 -10.40 1.19
CA GLN A 193 2.82 -11.48 2.17
C GLN A 193 1.80 -11.36 3.32
N GLY A 194 0.95 -10.33 3.29
CA GLY A 194 0.00 -10.00 4.35
C GLY A 194 0.69 -9.54 5.64
N LYS A 195 1.93 -9.03 5.55
CA LYS A 195 2.66 -8.53 6.71
C LYS A 195 2.25 -7.10 7.01
N ARG A 196 2.52 -6.65 8.24
CA ARG A 196 2.27 -5.27 8.66
C ARG A 196 2.97 -4.26 7.74
N ALA A 197 4.22 -4.54 7.34
CA ALA A 197 5.04 -3.69 6.48
C ALA A 197 4.43 -3.45 5.09
N ASP A 198 3.89 -4.50 4.45
CA ASP A 198 3.21 -4.42 3.14
C ASP A 198 2.18 -3.29 3.11
N TYR A 199 1.32 -3.22 4.12
CA TYR A 199 0.31 -2.17 4.21
C TYR A 199 0.90 -0.76 4.43
N GLY A 200 2.04 -0.65 5.10
CA GLY A 200 2.69 0.64 5.35
C GLY A 200 3.21 1.26 4.05
N ALA A 201 4.09 0.55 3.34
CA ALA A 201 4.63 1.01 2.07
C ALA A 201 3.52 1.27 1.05
N LEU A 202 2.56 0.34 0.94
CA LEU A 202 1.45 0.43 0.00
C LEU A 202 0.53 1.61 0.27
N ASN A 203 0.18 1.86 1.54
CA ASN A 203 -0.67 2.99 1.92
C ASN A 203 0.01 4.32 1.57
N LEU A 204 1.30 4.46 1.86
CA LEU A 204 2.03 5.69 1.55
C LEU A 204 2.16 5.92 0.04
N PHE A 205 2.41 4.86 -0.74
CA PHE A 205 2.42 4.95 -2.19
C PHE A 205 1.06 5.32 -2.76
N VAL A 206 -0.04 4.69 -2.31
CA VAL A 206 -1.37 4.97 -2.87
C VAL A 206 -1.85 6.39 -2.54
N HIS A 207 -1.50 6.92 -1.37
CA HIS A 207 -1.74 8.33 -1.06
C HIS A 207 -1.02 9.27 -2.02
N TYR A 208 0.26 9.01 -2.31
CA TYR A 208 1.00 9.78 -3.30
C TYR A 208 0.38 9.66 -4.71
N LEU A 209 -0.02 8.46 -5.12
CA LEU A 209 -0.68 8.22 -6.40
C LEU A 209 -1.99 9.01 -6.50
N VAL A 210 -2.82 8.99 -5.47
CA VAL A 210 -4.11 9.69 -5.51
C VAL A 210 -3.95 11.21 -5.40
N ASP A 211 -3.01 11.70 -4.59
CA ASP A 211 -2.69 13.12 -4.47
C ASP A 211 -2.40 13.74 -5.86
N HIS A 212 -1.58 13.07 -6.67
CA HIS A 212 -1.11 13.62 -7.95
C HIS A 212 -1.98 13.27 -9.16
N TYR A 213 -2.66 12.12 -9.14
CA TYR A 213 -3.35 11.59 -10.32
C TYR A 213 -4.85 11.36 -10.10
N GLY A 214 -5.33 11.51 -8.86
CA GLY A 214 -6.73 11.41 -8.49
C GLY A 214 -7.22 9.97 -8.29
N VAL A 215 -8.28 9.83 -7.48
CA VAL A 215 -8.88 8.52 -7.13
C VAL A 215 -9.40 7.77 -8.36
N LYS A 216 -9.67 8.47 -9.46
CA LYS A 216 -10.13 7.89 -10.72
C LYS A 216 -9.12 6.89 -11.29
N ILE A 217 -7.83 7.00 -11.01
CA ILE A 217 -6.84 5.99 -11.41
C ILE A 217 -7.10 4.63 -10.76
N LEU A 218 -7.48 4.63 -9.48
CA LEU A 218 -7.84 3.40 -8.76
C LEU A 218 -9.14 2.80 -9.30
N ALA A 219 -10.14 3.65 -9.57
CA ALA A 219 -11.43 3.22 -10.10
C ALA A 219 -11.35 2.72 -11.56
N ASP A 220 -10.64 3.42 -12.44
CA ASP A 220 -10.50 3.02 -13.84
C ASP A 220 -9.61 1.77 -14.00
N SER A 221 -8.58 1.59 -13.15
CA SER A 221 -7.75 0.38 -13.18
C SER A 221 -8.52 -0.87 -12.71
N LEU A 222 -9.49 -0.71 -11.81
CA LEU A 222 -10.39 -1.79 -11.40
C LEU A 222 -11.27 -2.28 -12.57
N LYS A 223 -11.62 -1.37 -13.49
CA LYS A 223 -12.47 -1.66 -14.65
C LYS A 223 -11.67 -1.97 -15.93
N SER A 224 -10.36 -2.11 -15.82
CA SER A 224 -9.48 -2.46 -16.95
C SER A 224 -9.45 -3.97 -17.15
N GLU A 225 -9.36 -4.41 -18.41
CA GLU A 225 -9.14 -5.82 -18.79
C GLU A 225 -7.70 -6.31 -18.50
N LYS A 226 -6.86 -5.46 -17.90
CA LYS A 226 -5.50 -5.76 -17.45
C LYS A 226 -5.45 -5.87 -15.93
N SER A 227 -4.40 -6.47 -15.38
CA SER A 227 -4.16 -6.55 -13.93
C SER A 227 -2.89 -5.79 -13.52
N GLY A 228 -2.79 -5.49 -12.22
CA GLY A 228 -1.58 -4.95 -11.61
C GLY A 228 -1.10 -3.65 -12.24
N ILE A 229 0.22 -3.54 -12.43
CA ILE A 229 0.88 -2.37 -13.01
C ILE A 229 0.31 -2.01 -14.39
N PHE A 230 0.00 -3.01 -15.22
CA PHE A 230 -0.55 -2.76 -16.55
C PHE A 230 -1.92 -2.08 -16.50
N SER A 231 -2.75 -2.41 -15.49
CA SER A 231 -4.06 -1.77 -15.28
C SER A 231 -3.94 -0.32 -14.79
N LEU A 232 -2.94 -0.01 -13.97
CA LEU A 232 -2.65 1.36 -13.55
C LEU A 232 -2.16 2.21 -14.72
N ASN A 233 -1.25 1.68 -15.53
CA ASN A 233 -0.76 2.38 -16.72
C ASN A 233 -1.89 2.65 -17.73
N ASP A 234 -2.79 1.68 -17.90
CA ASP A 234 -3.99 1.82 -18.72
C ASP A 234 -4.90 2.94 -18.20
N ALA A 235 -5.15 2.98 -16.89
CA ALA A 235 -5.93 4.02 -16.25
C ALA A 235 -5.27 5.40 -16.35
N LEU A 236 -3.95 5.50 -16.17
CA LEU A 236 -3.20 6.76 -16.32
C LEU A 236 -3.34 7.32 -17.74
N ALA A 237 -3.09 6.48 -18.75
CA ALA A 237 -3.22 6.87 -20.15
C ALA A 237 -4.67 7.28 -20.49
N LYS A 238 -5.67 6.51 -20.04
CA LYS A 238 -7.09 6.81 -20.21
C LYS A 238 -7.49 8.16 -19.59
N ASN A 239 -6.83 8.56 -18.51
CA ASN A 239 -7.06 9.84 -17.83
C ASN A 239 -6.17 10.99 -18.33
N GLY A 240 -5.45 10.80 -19.44
CA GLY A 240 -4.67 11.86 -20.09
C GLY A 240 -3.32 12.15 -19.43
N PHE A 241 -2.82 11.26 -18.57
CA PHE A 241 -1.51 11.41 -17.96
C PHE A 241 -0.42 10.80 -18.83
N TYR A 242 0.61 11.60 -19.13
CA TYR A 242 1.79 11.18 -19.89
C TYR A 242 2.91 10.67 -18.98
N THR A 243 2.58 9.71 -18.12
CA THR A 243 3.50 9.04 -17.19
C THR A 243 3.12 7.57 -17.05
N ASP A 244 3.95 6.81 -16.34
CA ASP A 244 3.73 5.40 -16.05
C ASP A 244 4.05 5.10 -14.57
N PHE A 245 3.60 3.93 -14.11
CA PHE A 245 3.84 3.43 -12.76
C PHE A 245 5.32 3.48 -12.38
N ALA A 246 6.22 3.15 -13.31
CA ALA A 246 7.66 3.15 -13.08
C ALA A 246 8.17 4.56 -12.72
N LYS A 247 7.76 5.58 -13.47
CA LYS A 247 8.09 6.99 -13.18
C LYS A 247 7.45 7.46 -11.88
N ILE A 248 6.17 7.15 -11.66
CA ILE A 248 5.45 7.52 -10.44
C ILE A 248 6.14 6.93 -9.20
N PHE A 249 6.51 5.65 -9.24
CA PHE A 249 7.23 5.00 -8.16
C PHE A 249 8.58 5.68 -7.89
N THR A 250 9.33 6.01 -8.94
CA THR A 250 10.62 6.73 -8.81
C THR A 250 10.45 8.12 -8.21
N ASP A 251 9.38 8.84 -8.57
CA ASP A 251 9.09 10.15 -8.00
C ASP A 251 8.63 10.03 -6.54
N TRP A 252 7.87 8.98 -6.20
CA TRP A 252 7.47 8.67 -4.82
C TRP A 252 8.66 8.38 -3.90
N THR A 253 9.65 7.60 -4.36
CA THR A 253 10.85 7.32 -3.55
C THR A 253 11.67 8.58 -3.27
N LEU A 254 11.64 9.57 -4.16
CA LEU A 254 12.20 10.90 -3.93
C LEU A 254 11.32 11.72 -2.97
N ALA A 255 10.00 11.69 -3.16
CA ALA A 255 9.04 12.43 -2.36
C ALA A 255 9.11 12.06 -0.88
N VAL A 256 9.28 10.79 -0.50
CA VAL A 256 9.35 10.39 0.91
C VAL A 256 10.58 10.93 1.65
N VAL A 257 11.66 11.30 0.94
CA VAL A 257 12.87 11.90 1.54
C VAL A 257 12.79 13.43 1.56
N VAL A 258 12.43 14.04 0.43
CA VAL A 258 12.44 15.49 0.24
C VAL A 258 11.18 16.13 0.83
N ASN A 259 10.04 15.56 0.45
CA ASN A 259 8.66 15.96 0.72
C ASN A 259 8.41 17.49 0.70
N ASP A 260 8.92 18.15 -0.33
CA ASP A 260 8.87 19.60 -0.51
C ASP A 260 8.51 19.95 -1.96
N CYS A 261 7.32 20.54 -2.12
CA CYS A 261 6.76 20.87 -3.42
C CYS A 261 7.49 22.03 -4.13
N THR A 262 8.32 22.80 -3.42
CA THR A 262 9.08 23.93 -4.00
C THR A 262 10.22 23.46 -4.90
N ILE A 263 10.78 22.27 -4.63
CA ILE A 263 11.80 21.62 -5.47
C ILE A 263 11.17 21.05 -6.74
N GLY A 264 9.94 20.55 -6.62
CA GLY A 264 9.12 20.13 -7.74
C GLY A 264 7.78 19.62 -7.24
N PRO A 265 6.68 19.84 -7.98
CA PRO A 265 5.34 19.49 -7.50
C PRO A 265 5.18 18.00 -7.21
N LYS A 266 5.95 17.14 -7.88
CA LYS A 266 5.95 15.69 -7.71
C LYS A 266 6.86 15.17 -6.57
N TYR A 267 7.61 16.03 -5.89
CA TYR A 267 8.54 15.60 -4.82
C TYR A 267 7.98 15.85 -3.42
N CYS A 268 6.65 15.81 -3.30
CA CYS A 268 5.92 15.97 -2.06
C CYS A 268 4.59 15.22 -2.05
N TYR A 269 4.04 15.06 -0.86
CA TYR A 269 2.62 14.74 -0.67
C TYR A 269 1.80 16.03 -0.71
N LEU A 270 0.61 15.96 -1.31
CA LEU A 270 -0.36 17.05 -1.28
C LEU A 270 -1.33 16.91 -0.11
N ASN A 271 -1.47 15.70 0.44
CA ASN A 271 -2.21 15.44 1.66
C ASN A 271 -1.59 16.21 2.85
N PRO A 272 -2.35 17.10 3.52
CA PRO A 272 -1.83 17.94 4.60
C PRO A 272 -1.35 17.14 5.82
N ASN A 273 -1.89 15.94 6.03
CA ASN A 273 -1.48 15.06 7.12
C ASN A 273 -0.11 14.40 6.87
N LEU A 274 0.34 14.37 5.60
CA LEU A 274 1.63 13.81 5.20
C LEU A 274 2.71 14.87 4.93
N LYS A 275 2.39 16.17 5.01
CA LYS A 275 3.34 17.27 4.69
C LYS A 275 4.66 17.23 5.49
N ASN A 276 4.61 16.69 6.71
CA ASN A 276 5.74 16.62 7.63
C ASN A 276 6.46 15.26 7.59
N LEU A 277 5.95 14.29 6.81
CA LEU A 277 6.61 13.01 6.65
C LEU A 277 8.00 13.22 6.06
N ARG A 278 9.02 12.64 6.68
CA ARG A 278 10.38 12.58 6.14
C ARG A 278 10.99 11.24 6.52
N LEU A 279 11.39 10.48 5.51
CA LEU A 279 12.15 9.26 5.71
C LEU A 279 13.60 9.61 6.08
N ASN A 280 14.16 8.91 7.06
CA ASN A 280 15.58 8.99 7.41
C ASN A 280 16.35 7.87 6.71
N PRO A 281 17.20 8.17 5.71
CA PRO A 281 17.96 7.13 5.00
C PRO A 281 19.04 6.47 5.86
N SER A 282 19.48 5.28 5.45
CA SER A 282 20.62 4.58 6.03
C SER A 282 21.92 5.36 5.78
N ILE A 283 22.67 5.65 6.84
CA ILE A 283 23.84 6.53 6.78
C ILE A 283 25.11 5.72 6.51
N ASN A 284 25.90 6.20 5.56
CA ASN A 284 27.23 5.73 5.18
C ASN A 284 28.22 6.90 5.34
N PHE A 285 29.31 6.69 6.08
CA PHE A 285 30.26 7.75 6.42
C PHE A 285 31.60 7.58 5.70
N LEU A 286 32.07 8.66 5.08
CA LEU A 286 33.41 8.77 4.53
C LEU A 286 34.30 9.60 5.46
N PRO A 287 35.54 9.14 5.77
CA PRO A 287 36.51 9.93 6.52
C PRO A 287 36.69 11.35 5.99
N LEU A 288 36.82 12.34 6.89
CA LEU A 288 36.94 13.76 6.53
C LEU A 288 38.33 14.15 6.00
N THR A 289 39.32 13.27 6.18
CA THR A 289 40.72 13.51 5.85
C THR A 289 41.30 12.36 5.07
N GLY A 290 42.10 12.69 4.06
CA GLY A 290 42.74 11.71 3.18
C GLY A 290 41.81 11.18 2.10
N LYS A 291 42.37 10.36 1.21
CA LYS A 291 41.61 9.64 0.20
C LYS A 291 40.90 8.48 0.87
N SER A 292 39.64 8.27 0.52
CA SER A 292 38.86 7.15 1.06
C SER A 292 37.88 6.63 0.03
N THR A 293 37.64 5.33 0.09
CA THR A 293 36.66 4.63 -0.73
C THR A 293 35.83 3.72 0.17
N LEU A 294 34.51 3.76 0.01
CA LEU A 294 33.56 2.86 0.64
C LEU A 294 32.76 2.17 -0.45
N SER A 295 32.70 0.84 -0.41
CA SER A 295 31.88 0.03 -1.30
C SER A 295 30.89 -0.77 -0.48
N VAL A 296 29.61 -0.70 -0.85
CA VAL A 296 28.51 -1.36 -0.13
C VAL A 296 27.71 -2.16 -1.14
N THR A 297 27.53 -3.45 -0.84
CA THR A 297 26.68 -4.35 -1.59
C THR A 297 25.44 -4.68 -0.77
N ASN A 298 24.27 -4.33 -1.30
CA ASN A 298 22.98 -4.63 -0.73
C ASN A 298 22.20 -5.56 -1.66
N VAL A 299 21.08 -6.08 -1.17
CA VAL A 299 20.10 -6.79 -1.99
C VAL A 299 18.76 -6.10 -1.88
N THR A 300 17.99 -6.07 -2.97
CA THR A 300 16.65 -5.49 -2.99
C THR A 300 15.69 -6.33 -3.82
N LYS A 301 14.39 -6.04 -3.73
CA LYS A 301 13.34 -6.68 -4.54
C LYS A 301 12.83 -5.68 -5.58
N ASN A 302 12.03 -6.18 -6.53
CA ASN A 302 11.35 -5.28 -7.45
C ASN A 302 10.38 -4.38 -6.67
N TRP A 303 10.31 -3.10 -7.04
CA TRP A 303 9.38 -2.12 -6.45
C TRP A 303 9.58 -1.89 -4.95
N ALA A 304 10.80 -2.10 -4.47
CA ALA A 304 11.28 -1.60 -3.18
C ALA A 304 12.14 -0.35 -3.40
N GLY A 305 11.97 0.63 -2.51
CA GLY A 305 12.87 1.78 -2.43
C GLY A 305 14.05 1.46 -1.53
N GLU A 306 15.25 1.89 -1.92
CA GLU A 306 16.43 1.83 -1.07
C GLU A 306 16.94 3.25 -0.86
N TRP A 307 17.26 3.66 0.38
CA TRP A 307 17.72 5.02 0.64
C TRP A 307 19.06 5.00 1.37
N GLN A 308 20.12 5.40 0.67
CA GLN A 308 21.49 5.37 1.16
C GLN A 308 22.07 6.79 1.21
N LYS A 309 22.24 7.34 2.41
CA LYS A 309 22.79 8.68 2.63
C LYS A 309 24.30 8.61 2.88
N ILE A 310 25.07 9.30 2.07
CA ILE A 310 26.53 9.44 2.19
C ILE A 310 26.85 10.79 2.80
N ILE A 311 27.60 10.78 3.90
CA ILE A 311 28.08 11.95 4.61
C ILE A 311 29.60 11.91 4.79
N GLY A 312 30.19 13.04 5.16
CA GLY A 312 31.64 13.15 5.35
C GLY A 312 32.37 13.37 4.03
N GLY A 313 33.63 12.94 3.94
CA GLY A 313 34.48 13.20 2.78
C GLY A 313 34.74 14.70 2.53
N LYS A 314 35.65 15.00 1.61
CA LYS A 314 35.93 16.37 1.17
C LYS A 314 36.45 16.40 -0.26
N GLY A 315 36.07 17.42 -1.04
CA GLY A 315 36.57 17.64 -2.39
C GLY A 315 35.61 17.12 -3.45
N VAL A 316 36.09 16.29 -4.38
CA VAL A 316 35.22 15.69 -5.40
C VAL A 316 34.83 14.28 -4.95
N LEU A 317 33.54 14.03 -4.78
CA LEU A 317 33.00 12.70 -4.52
C LEU A 317 32.67 12.02 -5.84
N LYS A 318 33.23 10.84 -6.09
CA LYS A 318 32.81 9.93 -7.15
C LYS A 318 31.81 8.95 -6.58
N LEU A 319 30.62 8.85 -7.18
CA LEU A 319 29.66 7.78 -6.98
C LEU A 319 29.74 6.83 -8.19
N GLU A 320 29.86 5.54 -7.92
CA GLU A 320 29.74 4.46 -8.90
C GLU A 320 28.59 3.55 -8.45
N PHE A 321 27.74 3.13 -9.38
CA PHE A 321 26.70 2.14 -9.18
C PHE A 321 26.90 0.99 -10.15
N SER A 322 26.68 -0.23 -9.68
CA SER A 322 26.68 -1.42 -10.53
C SER A 322 25.65 -2.44 -10.05
N SER A 323 25.08 -3.18 -10.99
CA SER A 323 24.27 -4.36 -10.69
C SER A 323 24.47 -5.45 -11.76
N LEU A 324 23.64 -6.50 -11.73
CA LEU A 324 23.65 -7.51 -12.78
C LEU A 324 23.05 -6.95 -14.07
N ALA A 325 23.72 -7.20 -15.20
CA ALA A 325 23.23 -6.81 -16.51
C ALA A 325 21.84 -7.41 -16.83
N GLY A 326 21.01 -6.64 -17.53
CA GLY A 326 19.65 -7.05 -17.89
C GLY A 326 18.59 -6.81 -16.80
N LEU A 327 18.99 -6.26 -15.66
CA LEU A 327 18.07 -5.63 -14.72
C LEU A 327 17.70 -4.22 -15.22
N ASN A 328 16.66 -3.63 -14.65
CA ASN A 328 16.18 -2.29 -14.99
C ASN A 328 16.19 -1.43 -13.73
N TYR A 329 17.38 -1.08 -13.24
CA TYR A 329 17.48 -0.18 -12.10
C TYR A 329 17.19 1.26 -12.52
N ARG A 330 16.49 1.97 -11.65
CA ARG A 330 16.47 3.43 -11.65
C ARG A 330 17.19 3.93 -10.43
N VAL A 331 18.15 4.83 -10.63
CA VAL A 331 19.02 5.34 -9.57
C VAL A 331 18.96 6.87 -9.53
N PRO A 332 17.83 7.45 -9.07
CA PRO A 332 17.81 8.83 -8.66
C PRO A 332 18.77 9.06 -7.49
N TYR A 333 19.32 10.26 -7.41
CA TYR A 333 20.10 10.70 -6.28
C TYR A 333 19.85 12.18 -5.95
N LEU A 334 19.97 12.50 -4.68
CA LEU A 334 19.80 13.84 -4.13
C LEU A 334 21.14 14.37 -3.65
N VAL A 335 21.47 15.60 -4.02
CA VAL A 335 22.58 16.34 -3.40
C VAL A 335 21.98 17.45 -2.56
N GLN A 336 22.23 17.44 -1.24
CA GLN A 336 21.83 18.57 -0.39
C GLN A 336 22.96 19.58 -0.30
N THR A 337 22.66 20.84 -0.58
CA THR A 337 23.61 21.96 -0.44
C THR A 337 23.77 22.38 1.02
N ALA A 338 24.78 23.20 1.31
CA ALA A 338 25.03 23.75 2.65
C ALA A 338 23.89 24.63 3.17
N GLU A 339 23.07 25.17 2.26
CA GLU A 339 21.88 25.97 2.56
C GLU A 339 20.64 25.11 2.83
N GLY A 340 20.75 23.78 2.70
CA GLY A 340 19.66 22.84 2.97
C GLY A 340 18.78 22.49 1.76
N ASN A 341 19.06 23.08 0.58
CA ASN A 341 18.31 22.80 -0.64
C ASN A 341 18.69 21.44 -1.24
N TYR A 342 17.74 20.73 -1.84
CA TYR A 342 18.01 19.50 -2.56
C TYR A 342 18.06 19.72 -4.06
N GLN A 343 19.07 19.12 -4.70
CA GLN A 343 19.13 18.94 -6.15
C GLN A 343 18.81 17.50 -6.49
N VAL A 344 17.73 17.30 -7.25
CA VAL A 344 17.31 15.98 -7.74
C VAL A 344 18.01 15.67 -9.05
N ASN A 345 18.68 14.53 -9.10
CA ASN A 345 19.42 14.08 -10.27
C ASN A 345 19.16 12.59 -10.53
N PHE A 346 19.53 12.12 -11.72
CA PHE A 346 19.35 10.73 -12.14
C PHE A 346 20.68 10.20 -12.69
N LEU A 347 21.14 9.08 -12.13
CA LEU A 347 22.32 8.41 -12.65
C LEU A 347 21.93 7.62 -13.90
N THR A 348 22.61 7.89 -15.01
CA THR A 348 22.42 7.14 -16.25
C THR A 348 23.24 5.86 -16.17
N LEU A 349 22.61 4.71 -16.40
CA LEU A 349 23.26 3.41 -16.43
C LEU A 349 23.54 3.00 -17.88
N ASP A 350 24.67 2.35 -18.09
CA ASP A 350 25.03 1.74 -19.37
C ASP A 350 24.33 0.38 -19.56
N LYS A 351 24.58 -0.28 -20.70
CA LYS A 351 23.99 -1.59 -21.03
C LYS A 351 24.35 -2.72 -20.06
N ASN A 352 25.34 -2.52 -19.19
CA ASN A 352 25.78 -3.47 -18.18
C ASN A 352 25.26 -3.08 -16.78
N GLU A 353 24.30 -2.16 -16.70
CA GLU A 353 23.77 -1.62 -15.44
C GLU A 353 24.86 -0.95 -14.57
N HIS A 354 25.84 -0.31 -15.20
CA HIS A 354 26.89 0.48 -14.55
C HIS A 354 26.73 1.97 -14.83
N GLY A 355 26.91 2.81 -13.82
CA GLY A 355 26.90 4.27 -13.98
C GLY A 355 27.82 4.96 -12.98
N GLU A 356 28.35 6.12 -13.36
CA GLU A 356 29.17 6.94 -12.47
C GLU A 356 28.83 8.43 -12.56
N VAL A 357 29.04 9.15 -11.47
CA VAL A 357 28.93 10.61 -11.43
C VAL A 357 29.91 11.22 -10.44
N TYR A 358 30.28 12.47 -10.69
CA TYR A 358 31.19 13.25 -9.86
C TYR A 358 30.45 14.44 -9.26
N ILE A 359 30.58 14.63 -7.96
CA ILE A 359 29.98 15.72 -7.20
C ILE A 359 31.12 16.57 -6.63
N SER A 360 31.34 17.73 -7.22
CA SER A 360 32.33 18.71 -6.76
C SER A 360 31.92 19.33 -5.42
N ASP A 361 32.89 19.93 -4.71
CA ASP A 361 32.65 20.68 -3.47
C ASP A 361 31.90 19.89 -2.39
N PHE A 362 32.09 18.58 -2.37
CA PHE A 362 31.55 17.69 -1.35
C PHE A 362 32.23 17.95 -0.01
N GLY A 363 31.44 17.96 1.06
CA GLY A 363 31.86 18.35 2.40
C GLY A 363 31.91 19.88 2.63
N THR A 364 31.83 20.70 1.57
CA THR A 364 31.78 22.17 1.65
C THR A 364 30.43 22.70 1.20
N LEU A 365 30.23 22.92 -0.11
CA LEU A 365 28.98 23.41 -0.68
C LEU A 365 27.92 22.32 -0.74
N ASN A 366 28.33 21.07 -0.97
CA ASN A 366 27.46 19.90 -0.99
C ASN A 366 27.68 19.07 0.28
N ARG A 367 26.67 18.98 1.15
CA ARG A 367 26.80 18.40 2.50
C ARG A 367 26.62 16.90 2.55
N PHE A 368 25.68 16.38 1.78
CA PHE A 368 25.46 14.95 1.69
C PHE A 368 24.79 14.57 0.38
N LEU A 369 24.97 13.31 0.03
CA LEU A 369 24.38 12.64 -1.12
C LEU A 369 23.38 11.60 -0.60
N VAL A 370 22.21 11.47 -1.21
CA VAL A 370 21.31 10.33 -0.97
C VAL A 370 21.13 9.59 -2.29
N VAL A 371 21.55 8.33 -2.35
CA VAL A 371 21.37 7.45 -3.52
C VAL A 371 20.14 6.60 -3.28
N ILE A 372 19.23 6.59 -4.26
CA ILE A 372 17.91 5.97 -4.10
C ILE A 372 17.66 4.94 -5.20
N PRO A 373 18.40 3.81 -5.23
CA PRO A 373 18.20 2.81 -6.27
C PRO A 373 16.87 2.08 -6.06
N SER A 374 16.25 1.69 -7.16
CA SER A 374 15.07 0.81 -7.17
C SER A 374 15.10 -0.10 -8.38
N LEU A 375 14.80 -1.38 -8.17
CA LEU A 375 14.70 -2.36 -9.23
C LEU A 375 13.28 -2.37 -9.81
N GLN A 376 13.15 -2.17 -11.12
CA GLN A 376 11.85 -2.01 -11.81
C GLN A 376 11.75 -2.95 -13.04
N THR A 377 12.22 -4.19 -12.88
CA THR A 377 12.30 -5.18 -13.96
C THR A 377 10.99 -5.97 -14.11
N LYS A 378 10.46 -6.51 -13.02
CA LYS A 378 9.27 -7.36 -13.01
C LYS A 378 8.02 -6.49 -13.08
N ASN A 379 7.10 -6.75 -14.01
CA ASN A 379 5.90 -5.91 -14.21
C ASN A 379 4.57 -6.63 -13.93
N SER A 380 4.61 -7.93 -13.66
CA SER A 380 3.41 -8.74 -13.39
C SER A 380 3.75 -10.06 -12.71
N GLY A 381 2.73 -10.75 -12.21
CA GLY A 381 2.85 -12.10 -11.65
C GLY A 381 3.46 -12.08 -10.25
N PHE A 382 3.07 -11.13 -9.41
CA PHE A 382 3.53 -11.00 -8.03
C PHE A 382 2.76 -11.93 -7.09
N ASN A 383 2.88 -13.25 -7.33
CA ASN A 383 2.20 -14.28 -6.56
C ASN A 383 3.18 -14.86 -5.52
N GLY A 384 3.21 -14.26 -4.33
CA GLY A 384 4.06 -14.71 -3.23
C GLY A 384 5.43 -14.03 -3.21
N ALA A 385 6.43 -14.73 -2.67
CA ALA A 385 7.75 -14.16 -2.42
C ALA A 385 8.57 -13.97 -3.71
N ASP A 386 9.05 -12.75 -3.89
CA ASP A 386 9.92 -12.33 -4.97
C ASP A 386 11.40 -12.51 -4.62
N PRO A 387 12.23 -12.86 -5.63
CA PRO A 387 13.67 -12.99 -5.44
C PRO A 387 14.31 -11.62 -5.16
N THR A 388 15.39 -11.65 -4.39
CA THR A 388 16.24 -10.48 -4.14
C THR A 388 17.39 -10.43 -5.15
N TYR A 389 17.78 -9.22 -5.56
CA TYR A 389 18.87 -8.97 -6.50
C TYR A 389 19.93 -8.08 -5.86
N PRO A 390 21.22 -8.40 -6.02
CA PRO A 390 22.29 -7.58 -5.49
C PRO A 390 22.49 -6.32 -6.34
N PHE A 391 22.90 -5.25 -5.68
CA PHE A 391 23.51 -4.08 -6.31
C PHE A 391 24.63 -3.56 -5.43
N THR A 392 25.57 -2.85 -6.03
CA THR A 392 26.70 -2.26 -5.33
C THR A 392 26.75 -0.77 -5.65
N PHE A 393 26.96 0.05 -4.62
CA PHE A 393 27.43 1.41 -4.84
C PHE A 393 28.81 1.58 -4.20
N THR A 394 29.68 2.31 -4.89
CA THR A 394 30.99 2.68 -4.40
C THR A 394 31.08 4.19 -4.38
N VAL A 395 31.45 4.76 -3.24
CA VAL A 395 31.72 6.20 -3.10
C VAL A 395 33.17 6.40 -2.75
N SER A 396 33.84 7.32 -3.46
CA SER A 396 35.23 7.67 -3.18
C SER A 396 35.44 9.18 -3.19
N VAL A 397 36.36 9.65 -2.36
CA VAL A 397 36.84 11.04 -2.33
C VAL A 397 38.34 11.06 -2.51
N SER A 398 38.80 11.99 -3.34
CA SER A 398 40.20 12.10 -3.80
C SER A 398 40.88 13.39 -3.37
#